data_AF-A0AA41CP04-F1
#
_entry.id   AF-A0AA41CP04-F1
#
_cell.length_a   1.000
_cell.length_b   1.000
_cell.length_c   1.000
_cell.angle_alpha   90.00
_cell.angle_beta   90.00
_cell.angle_gamma   90.00
#
_symmetry.space_group_name_H-M   'P 1'
#
loop_
_entity.id
_entity.type
_entity.pdbx_description
1 polymer ?
#
loop_
_entity_poly.entity_id
_entity_poly.type
_entity_poly.pdbx_seq_one_letter_code
_entity_poly.pdbx_strand_id
1 'polypeptide(L)'
;MAGREGVFDQALSNALAAIVASEWPGEEADRKGRVRSASRLLKLIEEHVPATGGIVLVPDKDPLPEIPQGDTDSLFQAPRFSSHTRIDVRTLQDGIEASQAARHGRGAGGLQRRHIEALLALDGHRSLGVMGEEQQDRIQRIAQEEDTASQKRAAEYLEHIGGEEAARRAENVTNPNAYHPKHNPDGHDLDTCPVCGHETFCVEGLDPVFGRVGYGQCLVCTYIRTPGAAEDEAFTEHLRSMDDE
;
A
#
# COMPACT_ATOMS: atom_id res chain seq x y z
N MET A 1 21.22 -19.81 -20.71
CA MET A 1 20.80 -19.14 -19.46
C MET A 1 21.14 -17.66 -19.56
N ALA A 2 20.33 -16.86 -20.27
CA ALA A 2 20.58 -15.43 -20.51
C ALA A 2 19.38 -14.54 -20.12
N GLY A 3 18.33 -15.15 -19.54
CA GLY A 3 17.09 -14.44 -19.19
C GLY A 3 17.22 -13.56 -17.95
N ARG A 4 17.90 -14.06 -16.91
CA ARG A 4 18.01 -13.36 -15.61
C ARG A 4 18.85 -12.08 -15.70
N GLU A 5 19.93 -12.08 -16.48
CA GLU A 5 20.77 -10.91 -16.71
C GLU A 5 20.03 -9.84 -17.52
N GLY A 6 19.22 -10.27 -18.49
CA GLY A 6 18.38 -9.36 -19.27
C GLY A 6 17.30 -8.67 -18.43
N VAL A 7 16.66 -9.40 -17.52
CA VAL A 7 15.68 -8.85 -16.58
C VAL A 7 16.34 -7.88 -15.60
N PHE A 8 17.49 -8.23 -15.04
CA PHE A 8 18.26 -7.36 -14.15
C PHE A 8 18.61 -6.02 -14.83
N ASP A 9 19.18 -6.06 -16.04
CA ASP A 9 19.58 -4.85 -16.76
C ASP A 9 18.40 -3.94 -17.09
N GLN A 10 17.26 -4.53 -17.47
CA GLN A 10 16.06 -3.77 -17.79
C GLN A 10 15.47 -3.13 -16.54
N ALA A 11 15.36 -3.88 -15.44
CA ALA A 11 14.87 -3.39 -14.17
C ALA A 11 15.76 -2.26 -13.64
N LEU A 12 17.07 -2.44 -13.63
CA LEU A 12 18.03 -1.44 -13.18
C LEU A 12 17.98 -0.16 -14.03
N SER A 13 17.94 -0.30 -15.35
CA SER A 13 17.90 0.87 -16.25
C SER A 13 16.61 1.68 -16.09
N ASN A 14 15.46 0.99 -16.00
CA ASN A 14 14.18 1.64 -15.79
C ASN A 14 14.10 2.31 -14.42
N ALA A 15 14.56 1.61 -13.37
CA ALA A 15 14.55 2.12 -12.00
C ALA A 15 15.36 3.41 -11.87
N LEU A 16 16.62 3.40 -12.34
CA LEU A 16 17.49 4.58 -12.29
C LEU A 16 16.96 5.74 -13.13
N ALA A 17 16.36 5.45 -14.29
CA ALA A 17 15.79 6.49 -15.14
C ALA A 17 14.60 7.17 -14.45
N ALA A 18 13.72 6.42 -13.81
CA ALA A 18 12.60 6.97 -13.05
C ALA A 18 13.05 7.78 -11.83
N ILE A 19 14.05 7.28 -11.08
CA ILE A 19 14.64 8.02 -9.95
C ILE A 19 15.23 9.34 -10.42
N VAL A 20 16.07 9.32 -11.45
CA VAL A 20 16.68 10.55 -11.99
C VAL A 20 15.62 11.50 -12.57
N ALA A 21 14.60 11.00 -13.27
CA ALA A 21 13.54 11.84 -13.81
C ALA A 21 12.69 12.52 -12.71
N SER A 22 12.53 11.85 -11.56
CA SER A 22 11.86 12.39 -10.38
C SER A 22 12.71 13.45 -9.69
N GLU A 23 13.99 13.14 -9.42
CA GLU A 23 14.86 14.00 -8.63
C GLU A 23 15.48 15.14 -9.44
N TRP A 24 15.85 14.90 -10.68
CA TRP A 24 16.50 15.86 -11.58
C TRP A 24 15.87 15.80 -12.99
N PRO A 25 14.65 16.34 -13.15
CA PRO A 25 13.90 16.24 -14.40
C PRO A 25 14.71 16.72 -15.62
N GLY A 26 14.81 15.87 -16.65
CA GLY A 26 15.49 16.15 -17.91
C GLY A 26 16.95 15.69 -17.95
N GLU A 27 17.55 15.30 -16.82
CA GLU A 27 18.92 14.77 -16.78
C GLU A 27 19.00 13.27 -17.07
N GLU A 28 17.87 12.56 -17.04
CA GLU A 28 17.75 11.14 -17.39
C GLU A 28 18.01 10.88 -18.88
N ALA A 29 17.80 11.91 -19.71
CA ALA A 29 17.95 11.84 -21.15
C ALA A 29 19.28 12.44 -21.67
N ASP A 30 19.74 11.96 -22.81
CA ASP A 30 20.80 12.56 -23.59
C ASP A 30 20.28 13.69 -24.48
N ARG A 31 21.18 14.39 -25.19
CA ARG A 31 20.82 15.49 -26.11
C ARG A 31 19.91 15.07 -27.27
N LYS A 32 19.73 13.77 -27.51
CA LYS A 32 18.87 13.19 -28.55
C LYS A 32 17.54 12.70 -27.98
N GLY A 33 17.26 12.95 -26.70
CA GLY A 33 16.06 12.51 -26.01
C GLY A 33 16.06 11.01 -25.67
N ARG A 34 17.22 10.34 -25.72
CA ARG A 34 17.33 8.92 -25.34
C ARG A 34 17.73 8.79 -23.88
N VAL A 35 17.12 7.87 -23.16
CA VAL A 35 17.48 7.55 -21.78
C VAL A 35 18.96 7.15 -21.71
N ARG A 36 19.70 7.71 -20.75
CA ARG A 36 21.11 7.42 -20.52
C ARG A 36 21.29 5.99 -20.02
N SER A 37 22.47 5.42 -20.24
CA SER A 37 22.78 4.08 -19.74
C SER A 37 22.79 4.04 -18.21
N ALA A 38 22.45 2.88 -17.63
CA ALA A 38 22.46 2.66 -16.18
C ALA A 38 23.76 3.12 -15.51
N SER A 39 24.93 2.79 -16.07
CA SER A 39 26.22 3.23 -15.54
C SER A 39 26.39 4.76 -15.56
N ARG A 40 25.78 5.46 -16.52
CA ARG A 40 25.84 6.91 -16.60
C ARG A 40 24.84 7.59 -15.66
N LEU A 41 23.68 6.98 -15.44
CA LEU A 41 22.70 7.41 -14.44
C LEU A 41 23.27 7.25 -13.02
N LEU A 42 23.96 6.14 -12.72
CA LEU A 42 24.65 5.95 -11.43
C LEU A 42 25.72 7.02 -11.17
N LYS A 43 26.50 7.38 -12.19
CA LYS A 43 27.48 8.48 -12.08
C LYS A 43 26.82 9.82 -11.85
N LEU A 44 25.72 10.10 -12.54
CA LEU A 44 24.93 11.32 -12.36
C LEU A 44 24.40 11.43 -10.91
N ILE A 45 23.87 10.32 -10.38
CA ILE A 45 23.41 10.24 -8.99
C ILE A 45 24.57 10.54 -8.02
N GLU A 46 25.76 9.96 -8.24
CA GLU A 46 26.95 10.19 -7.42
C GLU A 46 27.51 11.63 -7.55
N GLU A 47 27.30 12.29 -8.70
CA GLU A 47 27.65 13.70 -8.94
C GLU A 47 26.77 14.66 -8.13
N HIS A 48 25.46 14.38 -8.04
CA HIS A 48 24.52 15.19 -7.25
C HIS A 48 24.58 14.89 -5.76
N VAL A 49 24.74 13.61 -5.39
CA VAL A 49 24.80 13.16 -4.00
C VAL A 49 26.04 12.27 -3.82
N PRO A 50 27.12 12.82 -3.23
CA PRO A 50 28.38 12.09 -3.11
C PRO A 50 28.25 10.78 -2.34
N ALA A 51 28.78 9.69 -2.92
CA ALA A 51 28.73 8.38 -2.28
C ALA A 51 29.65 8.31 -1.05
N THR A 52 29.12 7.81 0.07
CA THR A 52 29.92 7.44 1.25
C THR A 52 30.11 5.94 1.28
N GLY A 53 31.34 5.47 1.10
CA GLY A 53 31.64 4.03 1.03
C GLY A 53 31.08 3.31 -0.21
N GLY A 54 30.65 4.06 -1.24
CA GLY A 54 29.99 3.51 -2.44
C GLY A 54 28.47 3.47 -2.36
N ILE A 55 27.89 3.99 -1.29
CA ILE A 55 26.44 4.09 -1.10
C ILE A 55 26.04 5.57 -1.17
N VAL A 56 25.00 5.84 -1.94
CA VAL A 56 24.33 7.14 -2.02
C VAL A 56 23.01 7.04 -1.26
N LEU A 57 22.69 8.07 -0.48
CA LEU A 57 21.40 8.23 0.18
C LEU A 57 20.69 9.40 -0.49
N VAL A 58 19.77 9.11 -1.40
CA VAL A 58 19.01 10.15 -2.10
C VAL A 58 17.84 10.54 -1.21
N PRO A 59 17.78 11.77 -0.68
CA PRO A 59 16.65 12.22 0.13
C PRO A 59 15.39 12.32 -0.73
N ASP A 60 14.26 11.85 -0.22
CA ASP A 60 12.98 12.09 -0.89
C ASP A 60 12.61 13.57 -0.73
N LYS A 61 12.52 14.32 -1.83
CA LYS A 61 12.31 15.79 -1.81
C LYS A 61 10.98 16.24 -1.18
N ASP A 62 9.99 15.36 -1.20
CA ASP A 62 8.72 15.53 -0.51
C ASP A 62 8.65 14.52 0.65
N PRO A 63 9.25 14.81 1.82
CA PRO A 63 9.15 13.93 2.96
C PRO A 63 7.66 13.78 3.31
N LEU A 64 7.23 12.53 3.52
CA LEU A 64 5.96 12.26 4.18
C LEU A 64 5.91 13.08 5.48
N PRO A 65 4.74 13.61 5.87
CA PRO A 65 4.60 14.17 7.21
C PRO A 65 5.12 13.13 8.21
N GLU A 66 5.97 13.56 9.14
CA GLU A 66 6.50 12.70 10.19
C GLU A 66 5.31 12.14 10.97
N ILE A 67 4.93 10.89 10.69
CA ILE A 67 3.96 10.17 11.51
C ILE A 67 4.70 9.88 12.83
N PRO A 68 4.18 10.33 13.99
CA PRO A 68 4.80 10.09 15.28
C PRO A 68 5.16 8.61 15.45
N GLN A 69 6.41 8.35 15.83
CA GLN A 69 6.93 7.00 15.98
C GLN A 69 6.24 6.31 17.15
N GLY A 70 5.21 5.51 16.87
CA GLY A 70 4.64 4.56 17.82
C GLY A 70 5.62 3.42 18.08
N ASP A 71 5.71 2.99 19.34
CA ASP A 71 6.64 1.97 19.82
C ASP A 71 6.56 0.68 18.98
N THR A 72 7.71 0.03 18.79
CA THR A 72 8.05 -0.92 17.72
C THR A 72 7.33 -2.29 17.74
N ASP A 73 6.12 -2.40 18.27
CA ASP A 73 5.44 -3.70 18.52
C ASP A 73 4.19 -3.95 17.66
N SER A 74 3.98 -3.16 16.60
CA SER A 74 2.80 -3.32 15.72
C SER A 74 3.06 -4.21 14.51
N LEU A 75 2.11 -5.11 14.24
CA LEU A 75 2.02 -6.05 13.09
C LEU A 75 2.09 -5.37 11.70
N PHE A 76 2.06 -4.04 11.66
CA PHE A 76 2.21 -3.20 10.47
C PHE A 76 3.65 -2.77 10.27
N GLN A 77 4.50 -3.69 9.83
CA GLN A 77 5.66 -3.28 9.04
C GLN A 77 5.16 -2.88 7.64
N ALA A 78 4.51 -1.72 7.54
CA ALA A 78 4.54 -0.99 6.29
C ALA A 78 6.03 -0.86 5.90
N PRO A 79 6.41 -1.08 4.63
CA PRO A 79 7.78 -0.85 4.21
C PRO A 79 8.13 0.55 4.68
N ARG A 80 9.07 0.63 5.63
CA ARG A 80 9.50 1.92 6.17
C ARG A 80 10.02 2.70 4.97
N PHE A 81 9.26 3.69 4.51
CA PHE A 81 9.76 4.68 3.59
C PHE A 81 10.83 5.43 4.39
N SER A 82 12.07 4.94 4.32
CA SER A 82 13.19 5.70 4.81
C SER A 82 13.14 7.03 4.07
N SER A 83 13.30 8.15 4.78
CA SER A 83 13.39 9.50 4.20
C SER A 83 14.48 9.67 3.13
N HIS A 84 15.20 8.58 2.85
CA HIS A 84 16.25 8.48 1.87
C HIS A 84 16.17 7.11 1.18
N THR A 85 16.28 7.10 -0.15
CA THR A 85 16.51 5.87 -0.91
C THR A 85 18.00 5.51 -0.89
N ARG A 86 18.31 4.26 -0.51
CA ARG A 86 19.69 3.74 -0.48
C ARG A 86 20.09 3.15 -1.82
N ILE A 87 21.05 3.77 -2.49
CA ILE A 87 21.60 3.33 -3.78
C ILE A 87 23.04 2.87 -3.59
N ASP A 88 23.29 1.55 -3.66
CA ASP A 88 24.65 0.99 -3.64
C ASP A 88 25.27 1.06 -5.05
N VAL A 89 25.91 2.19 -5.34
CA VAL A 89 26.48 2.49 -6.65
C VAL A 89 27.54 1.46 -7.05
N ARG A 90 28.39 1.03 -6.12
CA ARG A 90 29.48 0.08 -6.42
C ARG A 90 28.93 -1.31 -6.74
N THR A 91 28.02 -1.81 -5.92
CA THR A 91 27.41 -3.13 -6.11
C THR A 91 26.55 -3.18 -7.38
N LEU A 92 25.88 -2.08 -7.73
CA LEU A 92 25.11 -1.98 -8.97
C LEU A 92 26.00 -1.86 -10.21
N GLN A 93 27.13 -1.14 -10.14
CA GLN A 93 28.11 -1.10 -11.22
C GLN A 93 28.74 -2.49 -11.48
N ASP A 94 29.13 -3.21 -10.43
CA ASP A 94 29.62 -4.59 -10.52
C ASP A 94 28.55 -5.52 -11.13
N GLY A 95 27.28 -5.32 -10.74
CA GLY A 95 26.14 -6.02 -11.33
C GLY A 95 26.00 -5.82 -12.84
N ILE A 96 26.18 -4.60 -13.34
CA ILE A 96 26.14 -4.26 -14.78
C ILE A 96 27.28 -4.96 -15.53
N GLU A 97 28.49 -4.98 -14.98
CA GLU A 97 29.63 -5.65 -15.62
C GLU A 97 29.38 -7.17 -15.70
N ALA A 98 28.86 -7.74 -14.61
CA ALA A 98 28.54 -9.16 -14.51
C ALA A 98 27.41 -9.60 -15.46
N SER A 99 26.42 -8.74 -15.71
CA SER A 99 25.31 -9.01 -16.65
C SER A 99 25.74 -8.83 -18.11
N GLN A 100 26.52 -7.80 -18.42
CA GLN A 100 27.05 -7.55 -19.77
C GLN A 100 28.02 -8.64 -20.22
N ALA A 101 28.81 -9.21 -19.31
CA ALA A 101 29.68 -10.36 -19.61
C ALA A 101 28.90 -11.56 -20.16
N ALA A 102 27.69 -11.81 -19.64
CA ALA A 102 26.80 -12.86 -20.15
C ALA A 102 26.25 -12.51 -21.54
N ARG A 103 25.79 -11.27 -21.73
CA ARG A 103 25.21 -10.77 -22.99
C ARG A 103 26.21 -10.75 -24.15
N HIS A 104 27.49 -10.52 -23.86
CA HIS A 104 28.57 -10.52 -24.86
C HIS A 104 29.27 -11.89 -25.02
N GLY A 105 28.71 -12.96 -24.45
CA GLY A 105 29.22 -14.32 -24.62
C GLY A 105 30.60 -14.56 -23.98
N ARG A 106 31.02 -13.71 -23.05
CA ARG A 106 32.31 -13.82 -22.34
C ARG A 106 32.22 -14.67 -21.06
N GLY A 107 31.06 -15.26 -20.76
CA GLY A 107 30.86 -16.15 -19.62
C GLY A 107 29.38 -16.47 -19.38
N ALA A 108 29.09 -17.24 -18.32
CA ALA A 108 27.72 -17.65 -17.94
C ALA A 108 26.92 -16.58 -17.18
N GLY A 109 27.45 -15.34 -17.08
CA GLY A 109 26.96 -14.30 -16.18
C GLY A 109 27.37 -14.53 -14.73
N GLY A 110 27.57 -13.43 -14.00
CA GLY A 110 28.11 -13.43 -12.63
C GLY A 110 27.20 -12.79 -11.59
N LEU A 111 25.89 -12.64 -11.88
CA LEU A 111 24.98 -12.01 -10.93
C LEU A 111 24.89 -12.80 -9.62
N GLN A 112 25.09 -12.09 -8.51
CA GLN A 112 25.06 -12.63 -7.15
C GLN A 112 23.86 -12.07 -6.39
N ARG A 113 23.51 -12.69 -5.25
CA ARG A 113 22.45 -12.23 -4.36
C ARG A 113 22.57 -10.74 -4.01
N ARG A 114 23.79 -10.27 -3.71
CA ARG A 114 24.08 -8.86 -3.41
C ARG A 114 23.63 -7.88 -4.50
N HIS A 115 23.68 -8.27 -5.78
CA HIS A 115 23.25 -7.41 -6.89
C HIS A 115 21.72 -7.32 -6.91
N ILE A 116 21.03 -8.42 -6.62
CA ILE A 116 19.57 -8.45 -6.53
C ILE A 116 19.09 -7.65 -5.32
N GLU A 117 19.74 -7.79 -4.17
CA GLU A 117 19.45 -7.01 -2.97
C GLU A 117 19.66 -5.50 -3.21
N ALA A 118 20.75 -5.12 -3.90
CA ALA A 118 21.00 -3.73 -4.27
C ALA A 118 19.96 -3.18 -5.26
N LEU A 119 19.45 -4.00 -6.17
CA LEU A 119 18.37 -3.62 -7.09
C LEU A 119 17.03 -3.48 -6.35
N LEU A 120 16.71 -4.40 -5.45
CA LEU A 120 15.50 -4.34 -4.62
C LEU A 120 15.52 -3.12 -3.68
N ALA A 121 16.70 -2.69 -3.22
CA ALA A 121 16.82 -1.47 -2.42
C ALA A 121 16.37 -0.19 -3.17
N LEU A 122 16.35 -0.20 -4.51
CA LEU A 122 15.83 0.93 -5.30
C LEU A 122 14.31 1.05 -5.19
N ASP A 123 13.59 -0.07 -4.99
CA ASP A 123 12.12 -0.13 -4.91
C ASP A 123 11.55 0.72 -3.76
N GLY A 124 12.39 1.05 -2.77
CA GLY A 124 12.03 2.00 -1.72
C GLY A 124 11.87 3.45 -2.18
N HIS A 125 12.22 3.78 -3.43
CA HIS A 125 12.05 5.13 -3.96
C HIS A 125 10.60 5.38 -4.43
N ARG A 126 9.98 6.48 -3.96
CA ARG A 126 8.61 6.90 -4.33
C ARG A 126 8.31 6.74 -5.82
N SER A 127 9.22 7.18 -6.69
CA SER A 127 9.02 7.16 -8.15
C SER A 127 8.79 5.76 -8.74
N LEU A 128 9.17 4.71 -8.01
CA LEU A 128 8.96 3.31 -8.38
C LEU A 128 7.72 2.71 -7.73
N GLY A 129 7.29 3.25 -6.59
CA GLY A 129 6.05 2.91 -5.87
C GLY A 129 4.77 3.53 -6.43
N VAL A 130 4.87 4.60 -7.23
CA VAL A 130 3.71 5.42 -7.68
C VAL A 130 2.54 4.60 -8.23
N MET A 131 2.77 3.56 -9.03
CA MET A 131 1.64 2.76 -9.55
C MET A 131 0.96 1.91 -8.48
N GLY A 132 1.72 1.41 -7.50
CA GLY A 132 1.17 0.68 -6.35
C GLY A 132 0.40 1.62 -5.43
N GLU A 133 0.97 2.79 -5.13
CA GLU A 133 0.35 3.86 -4.36
C GLU A 133 -0.95 4.34 -5.02
N GLU A 134 -0.92 4.73 -6.29
CA GLU A 134 -2.12 5.18 -7.03
C GLU A 134 -3.21 4.09 -7.11
N GLN A 135 -2.80 2.82 -7.20
CA GLN A 135 -3.75 1.71 -7.19
C GLN A 135 -4.36 1.52 -5.80
N GLN A 136 -3.58 1.66 -4.73
CA GLN A 136 -4.05 1.62 -3.34
C GLN A 136 -4.99 2.79 -3.05
N ASP A 137 -4.60 4.01 -3.39
CA ASP A 137 -5.40 5.23 -3.27
C ASP A 137 -6.73 5.09 -4.02
N ARG A 138 -6.69 4.50 -5.22
CA ARG A 138 -7.89 4.22 -5.99
C ARG A 138 -8.81 3.21 -5.31
N ILE A 139 -8.25 2.13 -4.76
CA ILE A 139 -9.03 1.12 -4.01
C ILE A 139 -9.69 1.76 -2.80
N GLN A 140 -8.94 2.56 -2.03
CA GLN A 140 -9.45 3.25 -0.85
C GLN A 140 -10.57 4.24 -1.23
N ARG A 141 -10.35 5.06 -2.26
CA ARG A 141 -11.38 5.99 -2.76
C ARG A 141 -12.66 5.27 -3.19
N ILE A 142 -12.53 4.14 -3.90
CA ILE A 142 -13.69 3.34 -4.30
C ILE A 142 -14.44 2.83 -3.07
N ALA A 143 -13.74 2.32 -2.05
CA ALA A 143 -14.36 1.83 -0.83
C ALA A 143 -15.15 2.96 -0.10
N GLN A 144 -14.58 4.16 -0.02
CA GLN A 144 -15.25 5.33 0.57
C GLN A 144 -16.47 5.79 -0.22
N GLU A 145 -16.37 5.82 -1.55
CA GLU A 145 -17.48 6.15 -2.45
C GLU A 145 -18.62 5.13 -2.32
N GLU A 146 -18.30 3.83 -2.27
CA GLU A 146 -19.24 2.74 -2.09
C GLU A 146 -19.95 2.81 -0.73
N ASP A 147 -19.21 3.06 0.34
CA ASP A 147 -19.76 3.20 1.68
C ASP A 147 -20.69 4.42 1.78
N THR A 148 -20.25 5.58 1.28
CA THR A 148 -21.07 6.79 1.23
C THR A 148 -22.37 6.55 0.44
N ALA A 149 -22.27 5.87 -0.70
CA ALA A 149 -23.44 5.52 -1.50
C ALA A 149 -24.36 4.52 -0.77
N SER A 150 -23.78 3.59 -0.03
CA SER A 150 -24.49 2.61 0.80
C SER A 150 -25.27 3.28 1.93
N GLN A 151 -24.61 4.18 2.69
CA GLN A 151 -25.25 4.98 3.73
C GLN A 151 -26.40 5.81 3.17
N LYS A 152 -26.21 6.46 2.02
CA LYS A 152 -27.25 7.27 1.38
C LYS A 152 -28.47 6.41 1.00
N ARG A 153 -28.26 5.26 0.35
CA ARG A 153 -29.36 4.33 0.00
C ARG A 153 -30.10 3.86 1.24
N ALA A 154 -29.38 3.54 2.31
CA ALA A 154 -29.95 3.09 3.56
C ALA A 154 -30.77 4.19 4.27
N ALA A 155 -30.30 5.45 4.22
CA ALA A 155 -31.04 6.59 4.74
C ALA A 155 -32.34 6.84 3.96
N GLU A 156 -32.28 6.83 2.62
CA GLU A 156 -33.48 6.96 1.76
C GLU A 156 -34.48 5.82 2.02
N TYR A 157 -33.98 4.59 2.22
CA TYR A 157 -34.82 3.46 2.58
C TYR A 157 -35.46 3.62 3.96
N LEU A 158 -34.71 4.11 4.94
CA LEU A 158 -35.19 4.36 6.30
C LEU A 158 -36.30 5.42 6.32
N GLU A 159 -36.15 6.49 5.55
CA GLU A 159 -37.20 7.50 5.34
C GLU A 159 -38.46 6.89 4.72
N HIS A 160 -38.29 5.97 3.77
CA HIS A 160 -39.41 5.33 3.10
C HIS A 160 -40.22 4.39 4.01
N ILE A 161 -39.55 3.58 4.83
CA ILE A 161 -40.23 2.66 5.75
C ILE A 161 -40.79 3.37 6.99
N GLY A 162 -40.16 4.46 7.42
CA GLY A 162 -40.53 5.20 8.63
C GLY A 162 -39.97 4.59 9.92
N GLY A 163 -39.82 5.43 10.95
CA GLY A 163 -39.16 5.05 12.20
C GLY A 163 -39.89 3.97 13.02
N GLU A 164 -41.22 3.98 13.03
CA GLU A 164 -42.01 2.96 13.75
C GLU A 164 -41.82 1.56 13.14
N GLU A 165 -41.80 1.47 11.81
CA GLU A 165 -41.56 0.22 11.09
C GLU A 165 -40.11 -0.25 11.26
N ALA A 166 -39.16 0.68 11.24
CA ALA A 166 -37.75 0.38 11.51
C ALA A 166 -37.55 -0.21 12.91
N ALA A 167 -38.15 0.40 13.94
CA ALA A 167 -38.12 -0.09 15.31
C ALA A 167 -38.77 -1.47 15.44
N ARG A 168 -39.95 -1.66 14.82
CA ARG A 168 -40.63 -2.97 14.80
C ARG A 168 -39.75 -4.05 14.15
N ARG A 169 -39.02 -3.72 13.09
CA ARG A 169 -38.08 -4.67 12.45
C ARG A 169 -36.87 -4.94 13.33
N ALA A 170 -36.34 -3.91 13.99
CA ALA A 170 -35.22 -4.06 14.91
C ALA A 170 -35.56 -4.99 16.09
N GLU A 171 -36.75 -4.87 16.67
CA GLU A 171 -37.21 -5.75 17.76
C GLU A 171 -37.39 -7.22 17.33
N ASN A 172 -37.69 -7.47 16.06
CA ASN A 172 -37.96 -8.80 15.53
C ASN A 172 -36.77 -9.37 14.72
N VAL A 173 -35.63 -8.69 14.72
CA VAL A 173 -34.47 -9.12 13.95
C VAL A 173 -33.93 -10.45 14.50
N THR A 174 -33.62 -11.38 13.63
CA THR A 174 -32.92 -12.63 14.00
C THR A 174 -31.55 -12.59 13.36
N ASN A 175 -30.50 -12.75 14.17
CA ASN A 175 -29.13 -12.78 13.67
C ASN A 175 -28.84 -14.10 12.93
N PRO A 176 -28.68 -14.09 11.59
CA PRO A 176 -28.35 -15.29 10.85
C PRO A 176 -26.89 -15.72 11.06
N ASN A 177 -26.01 -14.79 11.47
CA ASN A 177 -24.59 -15.03 11.70
C ASN A 177 -24.23 -15.14 13.18
N ALA A 178 -25.20 -15.46 14.04
CA ALA A 178 -24.96 -15.65 15.46
C ALA A 178 -23.89 -16.73 15.70
N TYR A 179 -23.07 -16.51 16.72
CA TYR A 179 -22.06 -17.47 17.15
C TYR A 179 -22.71 -18.83 17.49
N HIS A 180 -22.16 -19.91 16.94
CA HIS A 180 -22.52 -21.27 17.30
C HIS A 180 -21.29 -22.16 17.34
N PRO A 181 -20.91 -22.75 18.50
CA PRO A 181 -19.66 -23.48 18.69
C PRO A 181 -19.36 -24.62 17.68
N LYS A 182 -20.42 -25.19 17.07
CA LYS A 182 -20.29 -26.30 16.09
C LYS A 182 -20.64 -25.95 14.65
N HIS A 183 -21.34 -24.83 14.43
CA HIS A 183 -21.94 -24.52 13.13
C HIS A 183 -21.49 -23.17 12.60
N ASN A 184 -21.12 -22.25 13.49
CA ASN A 184 -20.60 -20.94 13.16
C ASN A 184 -19.67 -20.44 14.29
N PRO A 185 -18.49 -21.05 14.47
CA PRO A 185 -17.57 -20.68 15.55
C PRO A 185 -16.99 -19.27 15.37
N ASP A 186 -17.04 -18.72 14.16
CA ASP A 186 -16.59 -17.36 13.84
C ASP A 186 -17.78 -16.39 13.74
N GLY A 187 -18.96 -16.81 14.21
CA GLY A 187 -20.15 -15.96 14.22
C GLY A 187 -20.01 -14.81 15.21
N HIS A 188 -20.71 -13.72 14.92
CA HIS A 188 -20.69 -12.50 15.71
C HIS A 188 -22.10 -12.12 16.13
N ASP A 189 -22.23 -11.48 17.29
CA ASP A 189 -23.49 -10.87 17.70
C ASP A 189 -23.83 -9.67 16.81
N LEU A 190 -25.09 -9.20 16.87
CA LEU A 190 -25.48 -8.00 16.13
C LEU A 190 -24.79 -6.79 16.74
N ASP A 191 -24.34 -5.90 15.87
CA ASP A 191 -23.77 -4.63 16.24
C ASP A 191 -24.76 -3.48 15.96
N THR A 192 -24.46 -2.32 16.52
CA THR A 192 -25.23 -1.10 16.28
C THR A 192 -25.00 -0.61 14.86
N CYS A 193 -26.08 -0.51 14.08
CA CYS A 193 -25.99 0.06 12.74
C CYS A 193 -25.76 1.58 12.83
N PRO A 194 -24.73 2.13 12.15
CA PRO A 194 -24.44 3.56 12.21
C PRO A 194 -25.50 4.44 11.52
N VAL A 195 -26.34 3.85 10.65
CA VAL A 195 -27.37 4.60 9.91
C VAL A 195 -28.70 4.65 10.67
N CYS A 196 -29.22 3.52 11.16
CA CYS A 196 -30.49 3.49 11.86
C CYS A 196 -30.37 3.52 13.39
N GLY A 197 -29.17 3.32 13.95
CA GLY A 197 -28.92 3.36 15.39
C GLY A 197 -29.43 2.15 16.19
N HIS A 198 -29.92 1.11 15.53
CA HIS A 198 -30.39 -0.12 16.18
C HIS A 198 -29.34 -1.24 16.13
N GLU A 199 -29.29 -2.10 17.16
CA GLU A 199 -28.49 -3.34 17.21
C GLU A 199 -28.99 -4.39 16.19
N THR A 200 -28.70 -4.14 14.92
CA THR A 200 -29.29 -4.83 13.77
C THR A 200 -28.26 -5.08 12.65
N PHE A 201 -27.02 -4.65 12.88
CA PHE A 201 -25.92 -4.85 11.95
C PHE A 201 -25.39 -6.27 12.09
N CYS A 202 -25.59 -7.08 11.06
CA CYS A 202 -25.06 -8.43 10.98
C CYS A 202 -23.60 -8.35 10.54
N VAL A 203 -22.70 -8.56 11.50
CA VAL A 203 -21.25 -8.63 11.26
C VAL A 203 -20.93 -9.95 10.57
N GLU A 204 -20.38 -9.90 9.37
CA GLU A 204 -19.96 -11.08 8.59
C GLU A 204 -18.48 -11.43 8.83
N GLY A 205 -17.70 -10.44 9.25
CA GLY A 205 -16.32 -10.59 9.66
C GLY A 205 -15.77 -9.26 10.19
N LEU A 206 -14.56 -9.31 10.73
CA LEU A 206 -13.87 -8.14 11.26
C LEU A 206 -12.85 -7.63 10.24
N ASP A 207 -12.53 -6.35 10.32
CA ASP A 207 -11.45 -5.75 9.53
C ASP A 207 -10.15 -6.56 9.73
N PRO A 208 -9.44 -6.90 8.65
CA PRO A 208 -8.29 -7.80 8.73
C PRO A 208 -7.07 -7.18 9.39
N VAL A 209 -7.11 -5.87 9.68
CA VAL A 209 -5.96 -5.06 10.07
C VAL A 209 -5.88 -4.97 11.60
N PHE A 210 -6.92 -4.42 12.22
CA PHE A 210 -7.03 -4.23 13.67
C PHE A 210 -7.99 -5.21 14.32
N GLY A 211 -8.91 -5.82 13.56
CA GLY A 211 -9.92 -6.74 14.07
C GLY A 211 -10.87 -6.08 15.06
N ARG A 212 -11.15 -4.79 14.89
CA ARG A 212 -11.97 -3.95 15.78
C ARG A 212 -13.32 -3.62 15.18
N VAL A 213 -13.38 -3.35 13.87
CA VAL A 213 -14.59 -2.92 13.18
C VAL A 213 -15.13 -4.05 12.33
N GLY A 214 -16.41 -4.39 12.52
CA GLY A 214 -17.09 -5.40 11.72
C GLY A 214 -17.53 -4.87 10.35
N TYR A 215 -17.31 -5.65 9.29
CA TYR A 215 -17.95 -5.46 7.98
C TYR A 215 -19.17 -6.39 7.86
N GLY A 216 -20.12 -6.04 6.98
CA GLY A 216 -21.37 -6.78 6.84
C GLY A 216 -22.54 -5.88 6.47
N GLN A 217 -23.73 -6.22 6.92
CA GLN A 217 -24.96 -5.54 6.51
C GLN A 217 -25.98 -5.36 7.62
N CYS A 218 -26.71 -4.25 7.58
CA CYS A 218 -27.85 -4.00 8.44
C CYS A 218 -29.09 -4.73 7.92
N LEU A 219 -29.68 -5.55 8.78
CA LEU A 219 -30.88 -6.34 8.47
C LEU A 219 -32.16 -5.49 8.43
N VAL A 220 -32.09 -4.22 8.84
CA VAL A 220 -33.22 -3.28 8.86
C VAL A 220 -33.14 -2.26 7.73
N CYS A 221 -32.10 -1.43 7.72
CA CYS A 221 -31.97 -0.33 6.76
C CYS A 221 -31.20 -0.71 5.48
N THR A 222 -30.73 -1.95 5.35
CA THR A 222 -29.98 -2.45 4.18
C THR A 222 -28.62 -1.78 3.96
N TYR A 223 -28.11 -1.02 4.94
CA TYR A 223 -26.75 -0.50 4.90
C TYR A 223 -25.74 -1.65 4.81
N ILE A 224 -24.81 -1.56 3.86
CA ILE A 224 -23.70 -2.50 3.69
C ILE A 224 -22.41 -1.75 3.96
N ARG A 225 -21.58 -2.27 4.87
CA ARG A 225 -20.20 -1.86 5.10
C ARG A 225 -19.28 -2.91 4.46
N THR A 226 -18.46 -2.48 3.50
CA THR A 226 -17.48 -3.36 2.85
C THR A 226 -16.26 -3.57 3.76
N PRO A 227 -15.43 -4.61 3.54
CA PRO A 227 -14.18 -4.78 4.28
C PRO A 227 -13.26 -3.54 4.22
N GLY A 228 -13.11 -2.92 3.04
CA GLY A 228 -12.30 -1.70 2.90
C GLY A 228 -12.85 -0.50 3.67
N ALA A 229 -14.19 -0.37 3.76
CA ALA A 229 -14.80 0.67 4.60
C ALA A 229 -14.59 0.40 6.09
N ALA A 230 -14.64 -0.87 6.52
CA ALA A 230 -14.32 -1.25 7.90
C ALA A 230 -12.84 -1.02 8.25
N GLU A 231 -11.91 -1.28 7.32
CA GLU A 231 -10.49 -0.96 7.49
C GLU A 231 -10.26 0.54 7.69
N ASP A 232 -10.88 1.39 6.86
CA ASP A 232 -10.78 2.86 6.97
C ASP A 232 -11.37 3.37 8.31
N GLU A 233 -12.50 2.81 8.75
CA GLU A 233 -13.12 3.14 10.04
C GLU A 233 -12.24 2.70 11.21
N ALA A 234 -11.70 1.47 11.17
CA ALA A 234 -10.80 0.94 12.18
C ALA A 234 -9.51 1.76 12.29
N PHE A 235 -8.95 2.20 11.16
CA PHE A 235 -7.80 3.09 11.14
C PHE A 235 -8.12 4.45 11.78
N THR A 236 -9.29 5.02 11.49
CA THR A 236 -9.75 6.28 12.08
C THR A 236 -9.94 6.16 13.60
N GLU A 237 -10.51 5.05 14.08
CA GLU A 237 -10.63 4.77 15.51
C GLU A 237 -9.27 4.60 16.19
N HIS A 238 -8.34 3.93 15.52
CA HIS A 238 -6.98 3.77 16.05
C HIS A 238 -6.29 5.12 16.22
N LEU A 239 -6.36 6.02 15.24
CA LEU A 239 -5.80 7.37 15.36
C LEU A 239 -6.40 8.13 16.54
N ARG A 240 -7.73 8.08 16.73
CA ARG A 240 -8.39 8.72 17.87
C ARG A 240 -7.90 8.16 19.21
N SER A 241 -7.69 6.84 19.29
CA SER A 241 -7.18 6.20 20.51
C SER A 241 -5.75 6.61 20.87
N MET A 242 -4.95 7.06 19.89
CA MET A 242 -3.59 7.56 20.12
C MET A 242 -3.55 9.01 20.58
N ASP A 243 -4.54 9.82 20.24
CA ASP A 243 -4.64 11.22 20.66
C ASP A 243 -5.10 11.38 22.13
N ASP A 244 -5.71 10.33 22.69
CA ASP A 244 -6.25 10.29 24.06
C ASP A 244 -5.23 9.74 25.11
N GLU A 245 -4.05 9.28 24.69
CA GLU A 245 -2.93 8.83 25.55
C GLU A 245 -1.89 9.93 25.83
#